data_AF-A0A151XJE1-F1
#
_entry.id   AF-A0A151XJE1-F1
#
_cell.length_a   1.000
_cell.length_b   1.000
_cell.length_c   1.000
_cell.angle_alpha   90.00
_cell.angle_beta   90.00
_cell.angle_gamma   90.00
#
_symmetry.space_group_name_H-M   'P 1'
#
loop_
_entity.id
_entity.type
_entity.pdbx_description
1 polymer ?
#
loop_
_entity_poly.entity_id
_entity_poly.type
_entity_poly.pdbx_seq_one_letter_code
_entity_poly.pdbx_strand_id
1 'polypeptide(L)'
;MQGLPYGHILVVTPMYMRWSCDGLLSVSREDDFDMPFMSYKDRSPFVINYIGVSTAWGATGEWIIEECQFTSPAIRQQLMDTCHFWVDFSEAFGLPRNAVMASEDGLYIGRAHHQGTVTPGGIRDNVCTIAWGGNGHEKREFQVLCGKDVNWVKSWEGSVPLHALPAGETEDGYALFVGRILHEGIYHIGKIQPNHQVCYIPLNGQEMPYLEYETLVIHDNYGVECIGR
;
A
#
# COMPACT_ATOMS: atom_id res chain seq x y z
N MET A 1 -14.11 -1.60 67.64
CA MET A 1 -13.52 -2.17 66.40
C MET A 1 -14.35 -1.66 65.24
N GLN A 2 -13.84 -0.65 64.52
CA GLN A 2 -14.50 -0.04 63.37
C GLN A 2 -14.19 -0.87 62.11
N GLY A 3 -15.22 -1.22 61.34
CA GLY A 3 -15.06 -1.71 59.97
C GLY A 3 -14.93 -0.53 59.02
N LEU A 4 -13.85 -0.47 58.26
CA LEU A 4 -13.72 0.43 57.12
C LEU A 4 -14.29 -0.26 55.87
N PRO A 5 -15.16 0.39 55.09
CA PRO A 5 -15.49 -0.08 53.75
C PRO A 5 -14.35 0.36 52.81
N TYR A 6 -13.58 -0.59 52.28
CA TYR A 6 -12.68 -0.30 51.17
C TYR A 6 -13.52 -0.14 49.90
N GLY A 7 -13.69 1.10 49.47
CA GLY A 7 -14.22 1.42 48.15
C GLY A 7 -13.14 1.18 47.10
N HIS A 8 -13.39 0.29 46.14
CA HIS A 8 -12.60 0.21 44.92
C HIS A 8 -13.20 1.18 43.91
N ILE A 9 -12.54 2.30 43.66
CA ILE A 9 -12.79 3.12 42.48
C ILE A 9 -11.92 2.53 41.37
N LEU A 10 -12.54 1.70 40.52
CA LEU A 10 -11.97 1.36 39.21
C LEU A 10 -12.37 2.47 38.24
N VAL A 11 -11.55 3.52 38.15
CA VAL A 11 -11.56 4.40 36.97
C VAL A 11 -10.64 3.73 35.97
N VAL A 12 -11.21 2.97 35.05
CA VAL A 12 -10.48 2.44 33.89
C VAL A 12 -10.59 3.50 32.79
N THR A 13 -9.70 4.48 32.81
CA THR A 13 -9.55 5.41 31.68
C THR A 13 -9.03 4.63 30.47
N PRO A 14 -9.63 4.80 29.28
CA PRO A 14 -9.11 4.17 28.07
C PRO A 14 -7.70 4.70 27.77
N MET A 15 -6.87 3.79 27.26
CA MET A 15 -5.51 4.11 26.83
C MET A 15 -5.49 4.11 25.31
N TYR A 16 -4.82 5.10 24.74
CA TYR A 16 -4.66 5.25 23.31
C TYR A 16 -3.22 4.95 22.93
N MET A 17 -3.04 4.05 21.96
CA MET A 17 -1.77 3.86 21.28
C MET A 17 -1.86 4.56 19.94
N ARG A 18 -0.95 5.49 19.69
CA ARG A 18 -0.82 6.19 18.41
C ARG A 18 0.52 5.85 17.81
N TRP A 19 0.53 5.44 16.56
CA TRP A 19 1.75 5.37 15.77
C TRP A 19 1.68 6.44 14.70
N SER A 20 2.85 6.90 14.28
CA SER A 20 2.99 7.80 13.16
C SER A 20 4.03 7.25 12.19
N CYS A 21 3.87 7.63 10.93
CA CYS A 21 4.72 7.25 9.82
C CYS A 21 6.20 7.65 9.97
N ASP A 22 6.50 8.58 10.87
CA ASP A 22 7.86 9.01 11.14
C ASP A 22 8.57 8.08 12.15
N GLY A 23 7.89 7.01 12.59
CA GLY A 23 8.39 6.02 13.53
C GLY A 23 8.07 6.32 14.99
N LEU A 24 7.34 7.40 15.30
CA LEU A 24 6.92 7.68 16.67
C LEU A 24 5.69 6.82 17.04
N LEU A 25 5.89 5.91 17.99
CA LEU A 25 4.84 5.21 18.72
C LEU A 25 4.68 5.88 20.08
N SER A 26 3.46 6.22 20.47
CA SER A 26 3.14 6.87 21.74
C SER A 26 1.93 6.24 22.41
N VAL A 27 1.93 6.19 23.74
CA VAL A 27 0.82 5.73 24.56
C VAL A 27 0.39 6.87 25.47
N SER A 28 -0.90 7.20 25.39
CA SER A 28 -1.52 8.33 26.10
C SER A 28 -2.82 7.87 26.79
N ARG A 29 -3.29 8.67 27.75
CA ARG A 29 -4.65 8.52 28.29
C ARG A 29 -5.58 9.44 27.51
N GLU A 30 -6.89 9.15 27.51
CA GLU A 30 -7.92 9.92 26.79
C GLU A 30 -7.89 11.43 27.08
N ASP A 31 -7.54 11.78 28.31
CA ASP A 31 -7.51 13.15 28.82
C ASP A 31 -6.21 13.90 28.52
N ASP A 32 -5.19 13.24 27.96
CA ASP A 32 -3.86 13.83 27.76
C ASP A 32 -3.10 13.23 26.56
N PHE A 33 -3.55 13.58 25.34
CA PHE A 33 -2.86 13.18 24.10
C PHE A 33 -1.53 13.91 23.87
N ASP A 34 -1.37 15.12 24.42
CA ASP A 34 -0.20 15.97 24.21
C ASP A 34 0.97 15.59 25.13
N MET A 35 0.71 14.87 26.23
CA MET A 35 1.73 14.36 27.14
C MET A 35 1.68 12.83 27.23
N PRO A 36 2.17 12.11 26.20
CA PRO A 36 2.22 10.65 26.24
C PRO A 36 3.08 10.18 27.42
N PHE A 37 2.56 9.23 28.19
CA PHE A 37 3.30 8.66 29.32
C PHE A 37 4.31 7.61 28.88
N MET A 38 4.24 7.15 27.62
CA MET A 38 5.23 6.29 26.99
C MET A 38 5.40 6.67 25.52
N SER A 39 6.63 6.73 25.03
CA SER A 39 6.91 6.96 23.61
C SER A 39 8.17 6.21 23.16
N TYR A 40 8.16 5.74 21.92
CA TYR A 40 9.29 5.12 21.24
C TYR A 40 9.44 5.71 19.84
N LYS A 41 10.68 6.02 19.43
CA LYS A 41 11.00 6.55 18.11
C LYS A 41 11.84 5.53 17.35
N ASP A 42 11.27 4.94 16.31
CA ASP A 42 12.01 4.12 15.37
C ASP A 42 13.01 4.98 14.59
N ARG A 43 14.24 4.48 14.45
CA ARG A 43 15.30 5.12 13.65
C ARG A 43 15.20 4.77 12.17
N SER A 44 14.44 3.74 11.83
CA SER A 44 14.20 3.27 10.47
C SER A 44 12.72 2.96 10.29
N PRO A 45 11.85 3.99 10.31
CA PRO A 45 10.41 3.80 10.26
C PRO A 45 9.98 3.02 9.02
N PHE A 46 8.98 2.17 9.20
CA PHE A 46 8.34 1.42 8.13
C PHE A 46 6.83 1.58 8.22
N VAL A 47 6.16 1.22 7.15
CA VAL A 47 4.71 1.35 7.04
C VAL A 47 4.06 0.18 7.78
N ILE A 48 3.21 0.49 8.75
CA ILE A 48 2.42 -0.51 9.46
C ILE A 48 1.25 -0.92 8.55
N ASN A 49 1.35 -2.09 7.95
CA ASN A 49 0.34 -2.64 7.05
C ASN A 49 -0.73 -3.48 7.79
N TYR A 50 -0.39 -3.99 8.98
CA TYR A 50 -1.22 -4.91 9.73
C TYR A 50 -1.12 -4.66 11.22
N ILE A 51 -2.25 -4.83 11.90
CA ILE A 51 -2.34 -4.78 13.36
C ILE A 51 -2.90 -6.12 13.81
N GLY A 52 -2.10 -6.86 14.58
CA GLY A 52 -2.53 -8.05 15.30
C GLY A 52 -2.75 -7.70 16.76
N VAL A 53 -3.92 -8.05 17.30
CA VAL A 53 -4.21 -7.87 18.72
C VAL A 53 -4.26 -9.24 19.39
N SER A 54 -3.60 -9.37 20.54
CA SER A 54 -3.66 -10.56 21.38
C SER A 54 -3.76 -10.13 22.83
N THR A 55 -4.60 -10.83 23.59
CA THR A 55 -4.87 -10.54 25.00
C THR A 55 -4.47 -11.70 25.89
N ALA A 56 -3.98 -11.41 27.09
CA ALA A 56 -3.72 -12.45 28.09
C ALA A 56 -5.03 -13.08 28.60
N TRP A 57 -4.94 -14.31 29.12
CA TRP A 57 -6.09 -15.01 29.71
C TRP A 57 -6.69 -14.19 30.87
N GLY A 58 -8.02 -13.99 30.83
CA GLY A 58 -8.76 -13.22 31.84
C GLY A 58 -8.81 -11.70 31.58
N ALA A 59 -8.22 -11.20 30.50
CA ALA A 59 -8.38 -9.80 30.10
C ALA A 59 -9.81 -9.53 29.61
N THR A 60 -10.35 -8.35 29.96
CA THR A 60 -11.65 -7.85 29.50
C THR A 60 -11.50 -6.40 29.06
N GLY A 61 -12.20 -6.00 27.98
CA GLY A 61 -12.12 -4.65 27.41
C GLY A 61 -12.48 -4.63 25.93
N GLU A 62 -12.59 -3.43 25.37
CA GLU A 62 -12.83 -3.21 23.95
C GLU A 62 -11.58 -2.60 23.30
N TRP A 63 -11.27 -3.06 22.09
CA TRP A 63 -10.23 -2.46 21.26
C TRP A 63 -10.89 -1.63 20.19
N ILE A 64 -10.64 -0.32 20.21
CA ILE A 64 -11.02 0.57 19.13
C ILE A 64 -9.77 0.79 18.28
N ILE A 65 -9.76 0.22 17.07
CA ILE A 65 -8.70 0.43 16.09
C ILE A 65 -9.22 1.48 15.12
N GLU A 66 -8.71 2.70 15.24
CA GLU A 66 -8.99 3.77 14.29
C GLU A 66 -8.02 3.65 13.12
N GLU A 67 -8.53 3.30 11.94
CA GLU A 67 -7.74 3.32 10.71
C GLU A 67 -7.42 4.77 10.35
N CYS A 68 -6.15 5.04 10.05
CA CYS A 68 -5.78 6.33 9.49
C CYS A 68 -6.29 6.37 8.04
N GLN A 69 -7.24 7.26 7.75
CA GLN A 69 -7.93 7.34 6.46
C GLN A 69 -7.07 7.89 5.30
N PHE A 70 -5.75 7.92 5.47
CA PHE A 70 -4.83 8.53 4.51
C PHE A 70 -3.62 7.64 4.28
N THR A 71 -3.07 7.73 3.07
CA THR A 71 -1.74 7.20 2.76
C THR A 71 -0.75 7.75 3.78
N SER A 72 -0.09 6.85 4.51
CA SER A 72 0.92 7.23 5.49
C SER A 72 2.01 8.11 4.82
N PRO A 73 2.52 9.16 5.48
CA PRO A 73 3.56 10.01 4.88
C PRO A 73 4.80 9.26 4.39
N ALA A 74 5.11 8.08 4.93
CA ALA A 74 6.17 7.21 4.41
C ALA A 74 5.84 6.67 3.01
N ILE A 75 4.60 6.23 2.76
CA ILE A 75 4.18 5.84 1.40
C ILE A 75 4.11 7.05 0.47
N ARG A 76 3.69 8.23 0.94
CA ARG A 76 3.75 9.45 0.13
C ARG A 76 5.18 9.79 -0.28
N GLN A 77 6.12 9.68 0.66
CA GLN A 77 7.53 9.86 0.37
C GLN A 77 8.01 8.83 -0.67
N GLN A 78 7.64 7.56 -0.51
CA GLN A 78 7.99 6.51 -1.47
C GLN A 78 7.37 6.77 -2.86
N LEU A 79 6.14 7.26 -2.96
CA LEU A 79 5.52 7.68 -4.23
C LEU A 79 6.33 8.80 -4.91
N MET A 80 6.86 9.74 -4.13
CA MET A 80 7.75 10.80 -4.63
C MET A 80 9.11 10.25 -5.03
N ASP A 81 9.73 9.43 -4.19
CA ASP A 81 11.06 8.86 -4.44
C ASP A 81 11.06 7.94 -5.66
N THR A 82 9.95 7.26 -5.92
CA THR A 82 9.80 6.32 -7.06
C THR A 82 9.17 6.95 -8.30
N CYS A 83 8.83 8.25 -8.27
CA CYS A 83 8.19 8.92 -9.39
C CYS A 83 9.03 8.87 -10.68
N HIS A 84 10.37 8.84 -10.55
CA HIS A 84 11.31 8.79 -11.65
C HIS A 84 11.31 7.46 -12.43
N PHE A 85 10.71 6.40 -11.87
CA PHE A 85 10.47 5.15 -12.60
C PHE A 85 9.29 5.24 -13.56
N TRP A 86 8.45 6.28 -13.48
CA TRP A 86 7.25 6.40 -14.29
C TRP A 86 7.48 7.40 -15.43
N VAL A 87 7.46 6.89 -16.66
CA VAL A 87 7.74 7.68 -17.87
C VAL A 87 6.48 7.84 -18.69
N ASP A 88 6.13 9.06 -19.10
CA ASP A 88 4.97 9.31 -19.95
C ASP A 88 5.08 8.54 -21.28
N PHE A 89 4.01 7.84 -21.64
CA PHE A 89 3.93 7.15 -22.92
C PHE A 89 3.78 8.14 -24.07
N SER A 90 4.49 7.89 -25.17
CA SER A 90 4.38 8.67 -26.40
C SER A 90 4.26 7.72 -27.60
N GLU A 91 3.16 7.83 -28.35
CA GLU A 91 2.91 7.01 -29.54
C GLU A 91 4.03 7.17 -30.61
N ALA A 92 4.67 8.35 -30.66
CA ALA A 92 5.77 8.60 -31.60
C ALA A 92 7.05 7.81 -31.27
N PHE A 93 7.26 7.46 -30.00
CA PHE A 93 8.46 6.75 -29.52
C PHE A 93 8.18 5.30 -29.11
N GLY A 94 6.91 4.94 -28.88
CA GLY A 94 6.51 3.63 -28.38
C GLY A 94 6.96 3.38 -26.94
N LEU A 95 7.00 2.11 -26.55
CA LEU A 95 7.44 1.71 -25.21
C LEU A 95 8.94 2.00 -25.00
N PRO A 96 9.35 2.59 -23.86
CA PRO A 96 10.75 2.78 -23.53
C PRO A 96 11.54 1.46 -23.48
N ARG A 97 12.84 1.49 -23.80
CA ARG A 97 13.69 0.28 -23.86
C ARG A 97 13.81 -0.46 -22.52
N ASN A 98 13.65 0.25 -21.41
CA ASN A 98 13.70 -0.27 -20.05
C ASN A 98 12.30 -0.39 -19.42
N ALA A 99 11.25 -0.46 -20.23
CA ALA A 99 9.91 -0.78 -19.76
C ALA A 99 9.89 -2.14 -19.06
N VAL A 100 9.26 -2.18 -17.89
CA VAL A 100 9.15 -3.41 -17.10
C VAL A 100 8.10 -4.33 -17.73
N MET A 101 8.56 -5.46 -18.26
CA MET A 101 7.71 -6.53 -18.77
C MET A 101 7.21 -7.39 -17.62
N ALA A 102 5.89 -7.52 -17.49
CA ALA A 102 5.26 -8.32 -16.45
C ALA A 102 5.04 -9.78 -16.83
N SER A 103 4.98 -10.09 -18.12
CA SER A 103 4.96 -11.46 -18.64
C SER A 103 5.44 -11.53 -20.09
N GLU A 104 5.92 -12.71 -20.49
CA GLU A 104 6.56 -12.94 -21.80
C GLU A 104 5.61 -12.76 -23.00
N ASP A 105 4.30 -12.71 -22.76
CA ASP A 105 3.25 -12.44 -23.75
C ASP A 105 3.13 -10.95 -24.12
N GLY A 106 4.08 -10.11 -23.70
CA GLY A 106 4.11 -8.68 -24.04
C GLY A 106 3.23 -7.81 -23.15
N LEU A 107 2.91 -8.25 -21.94
CA LEU A 107 2.28 -7.41 -20.92
C LEU A 107 3.32 -6.52 -20.25
N TYR A 108 3.03 -5.22 -20.17
CA TYR A 108 3.84 -4.25 -19.43
C TYR A 108 3.03 -3.58 -18.32
N ILE A 109 3.73 -2.90 -17.42
CA ILE A 109 3.14 -2.22 -16.26
C ILE A 109 2.97 -0.74 -16.57
N GLY A 110 1.76 -0.23 -16.40
CA GLY A 110 1.45 1.19 -16.54
C GLY A 110 0.63 1.73 -15.39
N ARG A 111 0.44 3.04 -15.40
CA ARG A 111 -0.55 3.73 -14.56
C ARG A 111 -1.16 4.89 -15.32
N ALA A 112 -2.40 5.24 -15.00
CA ALA A 112 -3.12 6.31 -15.68
C ALA A 112 -4.01 7.10 -14.72
N HIS A 113 -4.22 8.38 -15.05
CA HIS A 113 -5.18 9.21 -14.34
C HIS A 113 -6.63 8.85 -14.75
N HIS A 114 -7.50 8.68 -13.77
CA HIS A 114 -8.93 8.45 -13.96
C HIS A 114 -9.72 8.93 -12.73
N GLN A 115 -10.65 9.88 -12.93
CA GLN A 115 -11.58 10.34 -11.89
C GLN A 115 -10.91 10.78 -10.57
N GLY A 116 -9.81 11.53 -10.67
CA GLY A 116 -9.06 12.00 -9.48
C GLY A 116 -8.04 11.00 -8.92
N THR A 117 -8.00 9.78 -9.46
CA THR A 117 -7.10 8.71 -9.03
C THR A 117 -5.99 8.48 -10.03
N VAL A 118 -4.81 8.09 -9.54
CA VAL A 118 -3.76 7.47 -10.36
C VAL A 118 -3.85 5.97 -10.16
N THR A 119 -4.25 5.23 -11.20
CA THR A 119 -4.53 3.79 -11.08
C THR A 119 -3.51 2.97 -11.87
N PRO A 120 -2.86 1.96 -11.26
CA PRO A 120 -2.02 1.01 -12.01
C PRO A 120 -2.85 0.06 -12.87
N GLY A 121 -2.26 -0.39 -13.98
CA GLY A 121 -2.91 -1.26 -14.96
C GLY A 121 -1.92 -1.96 -15.89
N GLY A 122 -2.44 -2.87 -16.70
CA GLY A 122 -1.67 -3.60 -17.70
C GLY A 122 -1.62 -2.85 -19.02
N ILE A 123 -0.47 -2.83 -19.69
CA ILE A 123 -0.31 -2.26 -21.03
C ILE A 123 -0.17 -3.41 -22.03
N ARG A 124 -1.02 -3.39 -23.07
CA ARG A 124 -0.87 -4.19 -24.30
C ARG A 124 -1.23 -3.31 -25.49
N ASP A 125 -0.54 -3.49 -26.60
CA ASP A 125 -0.80 -2.76 -27.86
C ASP A 125 -0.94 -1.23 -27.68
N ASN A 126 -0.06 -0.64 -26.86
CA ASN A 126 -0.05 0.79 -26.53
C ASN A 126 -1.33 1.32 -25.86
N VAL A 127 -2.10 0.44 -25.21
CA VAL A 127 -3.26 0.80 -24.39
C VAL A 127 -3.04 0.30 -22.97
N CYS A 128 -3.18 1.21 -21.99
CA CYS A 128 -3.17 0.85 -20.58
C CYS A 128 -4.61 0.59 -20.11
N THR A 129 -4.88 -0.61 -19.62
CA THR A 129 -6.19 -0.98 -19.09
C THR A 129 -6.15 -0.95 -17.56
N ILE A 130 -7.01 -0.13 -16.96
CA ILE A 130 -7.10 0.08 -15.50
C ILE A 130 -8.47 -0.30 -14.96
N ALA A 131 -8.54 -0.65 -13.67
CA ALA A 131 -9.78 -0.96 -12.96
C ALA A 131 -10.25 0.24 -12.13
N TRP A 132 -11.48 0.73 -12.33
CA TRP A 132 -12.07 1.78 -11.50
C TRP A 132 -13.60 1.76 -11.51
N GLY A 133 -14.21 1.86 -10.33
CA GLY A 133 -15.65 2.08 -10.16
C GLY A 133 -16.52 0.97 -10.76
N GLY A 134 -16.13 -0.30 -10.58
CA GLY A 134 -16.85 -1.45 -11.12
C GLY A 134 -16.57 -1.77 -12.60
N ASN A 135 -15.75 -0.96 -13.28
CA ASN A 135 -15.48 -1.12 -14.72
C ASN A 135 -13.98 -1.15 -15.03
N GLY A 136 -13.64 -1.77 -16.16
CA GLY A 136 -12.34 -1.68 -16.80
C GLY A 136 -12.31 -0.52 -17.80
N HIS A 137 -11.21 0.24 -17.83
CA HIS A 137 -11.08 1.43 -18.67
C HIS A 137 -9.79 1.36 -19.48
N GLU A 138 -9.90 1.57 -20.79
CA GLU A 138 -8.76 1.73 -21.67
C GLU A 138 -8.26 3.17 -21.66
N LYS A 139 -6.94 3.34 -21.58
CA LYS A 139 -6.26 4.63 -21.51
C LYS A 139 -5.16 4.71 -22.56
N ARG A 140 -5.17 5.81 -23.31
CA ARG A 140 -4.10 6.18 -24.26
C ARG A 140 -3.10 7.18 -23.69
N GLU A 141 -3.52 7.91 -22.66
CA GLU A 141 -2.66 8.77 -21.85
C GLU A 141 -2.34 8.02 -20.55
N PHE A 142 -1.11 7.53 -20.46
CA PHE A 142 -0.63 6.75 -19.33
C PHE A 142 0.88 6.88 -19.19
N GLN A 143 1.39 6.44 -18.03
CA GLN A 143 2.80 6.32 -17.75
C GLN A 143 3.20 4.85 -17.76
N VAL A 144 4.40 4.56 -18.24
CA VAL A 144 5.01 3.23 -18.28
C VAL A 144 5.98 3.11 -17.10
N LEU A 145 5.93 1.99 -16.40
CA LEU A 145 6.95 1.69 -15.39
C LEU A 145 8.25 1.29 -16.09
N CYS A 146 9.32 2.00 -15.76
CA CYS A 146 10.66 1.81 -16.27
C CYS A 146 11.61 1.55 -15.09
N GLY A 147 12.33 0.43 -15.13
CA GLY A 147 13.17 0.03 -14.00
C GLY A 147 13.92 -1.26 -14.26
N LYS A 148 14.81 -1.61 -13.33
CA LYS A 148 15.51 -2.89 -13.30
C LYS A 148 15.16 -3.60 -11.99
N ASP A 149 15.27 -4.92 -11.98
CA ASP A 149 15.19 -5.75 -10.76
C ASP A 149 13.84 -5.71 -10.02
N VAL A 150 12.75 -5.91 -10.77
CA VAL A 150 11.43 -6.18 -10.17
C VAL A 150 11.23 -7.66 -9.89
N ASN A 151 10.45 -7.97 -8.86
CA ASN A 151 10.00 -9.33 -8.56
C ASN A 151 8.50 -9.36 -8.24
N TRP A 152 7.94 -10.56 -8.25
CA TRP A 152 6.54 -10.81 -7.93
C TRP A 152 6.46 -11.70 -6.70
N VAL A 153 5.74 -11.25 -5.68
CA VAL A 153 5.61 -11.96 -4.40
C VAL A 153 4.16 -12.32 -4.20
N LYS A 154 3.88 -13.60 -3.92
CA LYS A 154 2.52 -14.05 -3.59
C LYS A 154 1.98 -13.27 -2.41
N SER A 155 0.73 -12.82 -2.52
CA SER A 155 0.06 -11.98 -1.55
C SER A 155 -1.43 -12.27 -1.57
N TRP A 156 -2.14 -11.87 -0.51
CA TRP A 156 -3.56 -12.13 -0.38
C TRP A 156 -4.26 -11.07 0.48
N GLU A 157 -5.56 -10.90 0.30
CA GLU A 157 -6.45 -10.13 1.20
C GLU A 157 -5.91 -8.72 1.56
N GLY A 158 -5.46 -7.96 0.55
CA GLY A 158 -4.89 -6.63 0.74
C GLY A 158 -3.43 -6.59 1.17
N SER A 159 -2.78 -7.75 1.31
CA SER A 159 -1.37 -7.82 1.67
C SER A 159 -0.47 -7.17 0.66
N VAL A 160 0.43 -6.37 1.21
CA VAL A 160 1.47 -5.65 0.53
C VAL A 160 2.78 -5.99 1.25
N PRO A 161 3.67 -6.78 0.63
CA PRO A 161 4.94 -7.17 1.22
C PRO A 161 5.90 -5.99 1.33
N LEU A 162 6.98 -6.18 2.09
CA LEU A 162 8.09 -5.23 2.13
C LEU A 162 8.65 -5.01 0.72
N HIS A 163 9.02 -3.76 0.41
CA HIS A 163 9.51 -3.32 -0.90
C HIS A 163 8.48 -3.36 -2.04
N ALA A 164 7.19 -3.53 -1.75
CA ALA A 164 6.16 -3.25 -2.73
C ALA A 164 6.26 -1.80 -3.21
N LEU A 165 6.08 -1.60 -4.52
CA LEU A 165 6.13 -0.28 -5.15
C LEU A 165 4.75 0.38 -5.12
N PRO A 166 4.56 1.50 -4.41
CA PRO A 166 3.39 2.34 -4.56
C PRO A 166 3.30 2.85 -6.01
N ALA A 167 2.18 2.62 -6.65
CA ALA A 167 1.99 2.90 -8.07
C ALA A 167 0.90 3.93 -8.33
N GLY A 168 0.20 4.37 -7.31
CA GLY A 168 -0.91 5.29 -7.44
C GLY A 168 -1.50 5.71 -6.11
N GLU A 169 -2.51 6.57 -6.19
CA GLU A 169 -3.24 7.11 -5.05
C GLU A 169 -4.69 7.32 -5.46
N THR A 170 -5.63 6.93 -4.60
CA THR A 170 -7.07 7.17 -4.77
C THR A 170 -7.44 8.63 -4.57
N GLU A 171 -8.66 9.00 -4.95
CA GLU A 171 -9.22 10.34 -4.74
C GLU A 171 -9.28 10.75 -3.26
N ASP A 172 -9.48 9.76 -2.37
CA ASP A 172 -9.50 9.93 -0.91
C ASP A 172 -8.09 9.83 -0.30
N GLY A 173 -7.07 9.64 -1.13
CA GLY A 173 -5.69 9.66 -0.73
C GLY A 173 -5.18 8.35 -0.16
N TYR A 174 -5.72 7.19 -0.55
CA TYR A 174 -5.18 5.86 -0.21
C TYR A 174 -4.23 5.35 -1.29
N ALA A 175 -3.12 4.73 -0.90
CA ALA A 175 -2.13 4.23 -1.85
C ALA A 175 -2.62 2.98 -2.57
N LEU A 176 -2.27 2.89 -3.84
CA LEU A 176 -2.51 1.73 -4.69
C LEU A 176 -1.19 1.08 -5.06
N PHE A 177 -1.17 -0.25 -5.08
CA PHE A 177 -0.01 -1.05 -5.46
C PHE A 177 -0.31 -1.86 -6.71
N VAL A 178 0.73 -2.33 -7.39
CA VAL A 178 0.58 -3.17 -8.59
C VAL A 178 0.38 -4.62 -8.16
N GLY A 179 -0.77 -5.18 -8.52
CA GLY A 179 -1.03 -6.61 -8.41
C GLY A 179 -1.18 -7.24 -9.77
N ARG A 180 -0.81 -8.52 -9.89
CA ARG A 180 -1.18 -9.34 -11.04
C ARG A 180 -1.80 -10.66 -10.61
N ILE A 181 -2.61 -11.22 -11.50
CA ILE A 181 -3.17 -12.57 -11.37
C ILE A 181 -2.96 -13.35 -12.66
N LEU A 182 -2.97 -14.68 -12.57
CA LEU A 182 -3.00 -15.57 -13.72
C LEU A 182 -4.45 -16.04 -13.92
N HIS A 183 -5.10 -15.57 -14.98
CA HIS A 183 -6.46 -15.98 -15.36
C HIS A 183 -6.43 -16.67 -16.72
N GLU A 184 -6.98 -17.87 -16.80
CA GLU A 184 -7.05 -18.64 -18.07
C GLU A 184 -5.69 -18.77 -18.79
N GLY A 185 -4.59 -18.85 -18.02
CA GLY A 185 -3.24 -18.99 -18.55
C GLY A 185 -2.56 -17.68 -19.00
N ILE A 186 -3.22 -16.53 -18.82
CA ILE A 186 -2.70 -15.20 -19.17
C ILE A 186 -2.59 -14.33 -17.92
N TYR A 187 -1.51 -13.56 -17.81
CA TYR A 187 -1.37 -12.62 -16.72
C TYR A 187 -2.19 -11.34 -16.97
N HIS A 188 -2.81 -10.83 -15.91
CA HIS A 188 -3.51 -9.55 -15.91
C HIS A 188 -3.01 -8.71 -14.74
N ILE A 189 -2.81 -7.41 -14.98
CA ILE A 189 -2.41 -6.44 -13.97
C ILE A 189 -3.60 -5.57 -13.58
N GLY A 190 -3.66 -5.22 -12.31
CA GLY A 190 -4.55 -4.18 -11.82
C GLY A 190 -4.02 -3.55 -10.53
N LYS A 191 -4.95 -3.11 -9.67
CA LYS A 191 -4.64 -2.36 -8.45
C LYS A 191 -4.89 -3.21 -7.21
N ILE A 192 -3.91 -3.28 -6.33
CA ILE A 192 -4.13 -3.72 -4.95
C ILE A 192 -4.57 -2.50 -4.17
N GLN A 193 -5.69 -2.63 -3.48
CA GLN A 193 -6.25 -1.59 -2.63
C GLN A 193 -6.33 -2.13 -1.21
N PRO A 194 -5.29 -1.89 -0.37
CA PRO A 194 -5.15 -2.55 0.93
C PRO A 194 -6.33 -2.30 1.87
N ASN A 195 -6.88 -1.09 1.87
CA ASN A 195 -8.06 -0.72 2.68
C ASN A 195 -9.35 -1.42 2.22
N HIS A 196 -9.38 -2.00 1.02
CA HIS A 196 -10.48 -2.87 0.55
C HIS A 196 -10.13 -4.36 0.64
N GLN A 197 -8.91 -4.69 1.08
CA GLN A 197 -8.42 -6.06 1.22
C GLN A 197 -8.46 -6.90 -0.07
N VAL A 198 -8.24 -6.27 -1.22
CA VAL A 198 -8.44 -6.92 -2.52
C VAL A 198 -7.53 -6.36 -3.61
N CYS A 199 -7.25 -7.20 -4.62
CA CYS A 199 -6.68 -6.79 -5.90
C CYS A 199 -7.80 -6.73 -6.96
N TYR A 200 -8.02 -5.56 -7.54
CA TYR A 200 -8.98 -5.32 -8.60
C TYR A 200 -8.33 -5.41 -9.96
N ILE A 201 -8.85 -6.28 -10.82
CA ILE A 201 -8.32 -6.57 -12.16
C ILE A 201 -9.37 -6.18 -13.20
N PRO A 202 -9.02 -5.40 -14.23
CA PRO A 202 -9.92 -5.13 -15.34
C PRO A 202 -9.94 -6.35 -16.27
N LEU A 203 -11.08 -7.04 -16.32
CA LEU A 203 -11.28 -8.21 -17.17
C LEU A 203 -12.61 -8.07 -17.92
N ASN A 204 -12.59 -8.25 -19.24
CA ASN A 204 -13.78 -8.15 -20.10
C ASN A 204 -14.58 -6.84 -19.90
N GLY A 205 -13.87 -5.72 -19.66
CA GLY A 205 -14.48 -4.41 -19.42
C GLY A 205 -15.06 -4.22 -18.01
N GLN A 206 -14.95 -5.20 -17.12
CA GLN A 206 -15.41 -5.12 -15.74
C GLN A 206 -14.25 -5.09 -14.74
N GLU A 207 -14.45 -4.43 -13.61
CA GLU A 207 -13.53 -4.50 -12.46
C GLU A 207 -13.87 -5.73 -11.62
N MET A 208 -12.96 -6.70 -11.58
CA MET A 208 -13.15 -7.97 -10.90
C MET A 208 -12.26 -8.06 -9.65
N PRO A 209 -12.82 -8.40 -8.47
CA PRO A 209 -12.05 -8.55 -7.24
C PRO A 209 -11.36 -9.92 -7.15
N TYR A 210 -10.09 -9.93 -6.76
CA TYR A 210 -9.29 -11.13 -6.47
C TYR A 210 -8.64 -11.04 -5.10
N LEU A 211 -8.80 -12.09 -4.29
CA LEU A 211 -8.22 -12.18 -2.95
C LEU A 211 -6.82 -12.79 -2.94
N GLU A 212 -6.45 -13.56 -3.97
CA GLU A 212 -5.11 -14.13 -4.14
C GLU A 212 -4.48 -13.53 -5.39
N TYR A 213 -3.25 -13.04 -5.25
CA TYR A 213 -2.54 -12.34 -6.31
C TYR A 213 -1.03 -12.35 -6.06
N GLU A 214 -0.28 -11.78 -7.00
CA GLU A 214 1.14 -11.46 -6.79
C GLU A 214 1.32 -9.94 -6.77
N THR A 215 2.04 -9.46 -5.77
CA THR A 215 2.39 -8.04 -5.63
C THR A 215 3.74 -7.76 -6.28
N LEU A 216 3.81 -6.67 -7.05
CA LEU A 216 5.07 -6.18 -7.58
C LEU A 216 5.93 -5.59 -6.46
N VAL A 217 7.15 -6.10 -6.32
CA VAL A 217 8.18 -5.56 -5.43
C VAL A 217 9.38 -5.11 -6.25
N ILE A 218 10.04 -4.06 -5.79
CA ILE A 218 11.31 -3.59 -6.35
C ILE A 218 12.42 -3.97 -5.40
N HIS A 219 13.51 -4.55 -5.90
CA HIS A 219 14.71 -4.70 -5.09
C HIS A 219 15.47 -3.39 -5.17
N ASP A 220 15.52 -2.67 -4.05
CA ASP A 220 16.34 -1.47 -3.95
C ASP A 220 17.81 -1.85 -4.14
N ASN A 221 18.32 -1.68 -5.34
CA ASN A 221 19.75 -1.56 -5.59
C ASN A 221 20.19 -0.15 -5.15
N TYR A 222 20.04 0.19 -3.87
CA TYR A 222 20.94 1.15 -3.24
C TYR A 222 22.30 0.48 -3.10
N GLY A 223 22.97 0.29 -4.25
CA GLY A 223 24.37 -0.06 -4.31
C GLY A 223 25.15 1.07 -3.64
N VAL A 224 25.70 0.77 -2.46
CA VAL A 224 27.13 0.84 -2.18
C VAL A 224 27.96 1.53 -3.30
N GLU A 225 27.92 2.85 -3.35
CA GLU A 225 28.97 3.73 -3.87
C GLU A 225 28.93 4.97 -2.96
N CYS A 226 29.64 5.01 -1.84
CA CYS A 226 31.04 5.40 -1.77
C CYS A 226 31.66 4.94 -0.43
N ILE A 227 32.54 3.94 -0.43
CA ILE A 227 33.81 4.02 0.33
C ILE A 227 34.90 3.40 -0.54
N GLY A 228 35.35 4.21 -1.49
CA GLY A 228 36.64 4.05 -2.15
C GLY A 228 37.55 5.18 -1.71
N ARG A 229 38.26 4.98 -0.59
CA ARG A 229 39.68 5.28 -0.38
C ARG A 229 40.11 4.83 1.01
#